data_AF-A0A3L7ZMR8-F1
#
_entry.id   AF-A0A3L7ZMR8-F1
#
_cell.length_a   1.000
_cell.length_b   1.000
_cell.length_c   1.000
_cell.angle_alpha   90.00
_cell.angle_beta   90.00
_cell.angle_gamma   90.00
#
_symmetry.space_group_name_H-M   'P 1'
#
loop_
_entity.id
_entity.type
_entity.pdbx_description
1 polymer ?
#
loop_
_entity_poly.entity_id
_entity_poly.type
_entity_poly.pdbx_seq_one_letter_code
_entity_poly.pdbx_strand_id
1 'polypeptide(L)'
;MKAMRHIHLYIYLPFFALLATLSACVGEELSAPKGEGRLRLEIASVTAEVSSAMQTKADETATAKTELENLPDAKDFSVKVIGATGEVLFDKPVTEIPQAGIPLETGKYTVEVHYGNNQELITTILPRYFAGSTTVSIIPGETATASISAKWGYSAVYPVIAEDLAAHYKSYHLDVEVGQTQKQILLNADNTFPTVYLLAGTNASVHLAGTNYTNQEVSNPLFTQTNLPAAMEYTLNVTPDIPVFSFGLRATATHTKDASGYLDGTKVTLSLGDLSGVPTKLISTWTAELVNASNEVVRAYTSTNFTVPDVMVDANAWPYLPQGNYTLKYKYMLNGEEVSEEQTETATVVVPAPEFEVAFAPYTSYTKYTEGKIAEANSCENNKIYNVKASVNISNDLLTNAKYNGSFTYSYEGTAENIASNSFDKGDLSVSEWKQYAVSASATFDGVTKEIALGVHITGLPYVPDTMIGADWTLASRNCKYENGMIQLGGITGIGECTATSKNFHIPNNVNVTLDTNVTVRDGYVFFGWRETTFTASINGSTVISQPGNREDNDNAGKNYSLSGNGTFSTDGRVVTLNSSYSAAGPWAKVYTLQILYK
;
A
#
# COMPACT_ATOMS: atom_id res chain seq x y z
N MET A 1 -88.50 -21.52 1.20
CA MET A 1 -89.91 -21.25 0.83
C MET A 1 -90.24 -19.82 1.29
N LYS A 2 -90.47 -18.87 0.35
CA LYS A 2 -90.73 -17.41 0.55
C LYS A 2 -89.62 -16.65 1.32
N ALA A 3 -89.22 -15.41 1.01
CA ALA A 3 -89.91 -14.28 0.40
C ALA A 3 -88.95 -13.35 -0.39
N MET A 4 -89.54 -12.58 -1.29
CA MET A 4 -88.96 -11.52 -2.13
C MET A 4 -88.30 -10.37 -1.34
N ARG A 5 -87.26 -9.77 -1.93
CA ARG A 5 -86.89 -8.34 -1.88
C ARG A 5 -85.77 -8.12 -2.91
N HIS A 6 -86.01 -7.50 -4.07
CA HIS A 6 -86.27 -6.08 -4.36
C HIS A 6 -85.01 -5.35 -4.88
N ILE A 7 -85.16 -4.80 -6.09
CA ILE A 7 -84.63 -3.51 -6.55
C ILE A 7 -83.13 -3.49 -6.86
N HIS A 8 -82.78 -3.32 -8.14
CA HIS A 8 -81.76 -2.40 -8.70
C HIS A 8 -81.60 -2.67 -10.22
N LEU A 9 -82.71 -2.63 -10.96
CA LEU A 9 -82.73 -2.66 -12.43
C LEU A 9 -83.76 -1.65 -12.95
N TYR A 10 -83.72 -0.43 -12.41
CA TYR A 10 -84.64 0.68 -12.74
C TYR A 10 -84.00 2.07 -12.52
N ILE A 11 -82.67 2.19 -12.64
CA ILE A 11 -81.96 3.48 -12.42
C ILE A 11 -81.19 3.97 -13.67
N TYR A 12 -81.03 3.16 -14.72
CA TYR A 12 -80.30 3.57 -15.94
C TYR A 12 -81.17 3.78 -17.19
N LEU A 13 -82.49 3.52 -17.12
CA LEU A 13 -83.41 3.79 -18.23
C LEU A 13 -84.03 5.20 -18.27
N PRO A 14 -84.22 5.95 -17.17
CA PRO A 14 -84.71 7.33 -17.24
C PRO A 14 -83.60 8.34 -17.54
N PHE A 15 -82.32 8.00 -17.30
CA PHE A 15 -81.18 8.89 -17.58
C PHE A 15 -80.86 8.95 -19.09
N PHE A 16 -81.00 7.82 -19.80
CA PHE A 16 -80.89 7.79 -21.27
C PHE A 16 -82.12 8.38 -21.99
N ALA A 17 -83.29 8.39 -21.35
CA ALA A 17 -84.50 9.04 -21.89
C ALA A 17 -84.55 10.56 -21.60
N LEU A 18 -83.87 11.04 -20.55
CA LEU A 18 -83.69 12.48 -20.27
C LEU A 18 -82.66 13.11 -21.23
N LEU A 19 -81.63 12.36 -21.66
CA LEU A 19 -80.71 12.80 -22.72
C LEU A 19 -81.34 12.81 -24.12
N ALA A 20 -82.48 12.13 -24.33
CA ALA A 20 -83.18 12.11 -25.62
C ALA A 20 -84.36 13.12 -25.70
N THR A 21 -84.85 13.64 -24.58
CA THR A 21 -86.01 14.57 -24.52
C THR A 21 -85.65 16.04 -24.28
N LEU A 22 -84.36 16.37 -24.15
CA LEU A 22 -83.84 17.75 -24.36
C LEU A 22 -83.57 18.06 -25.85
N SER A 23 -83.85 17.13 -26.77
CA SER A 23 -83.71 17.30 -28.23
C SER A 23 -84.97 17.83 -28.93
N ALA A 24 -85.97 18.32 -28.19
CA ALA A 24 -87.20 18.86 -28.76
C ALA A 24 -87.70 20.12 -28.02
N CYS A 25 -86.84 21.14 -27.97
CA CYS A 25 -87.28 22.53 -28.09
C CYS A 25 -86.50 23.16 -29.23
N VAL A 26 -87.18 23.25 -30.37
CA VAL A 26 -86.84 24.16 -31.46
C VAL A 26 -86.83 25.57 -30.88
N GLY A 27 -85.76 26.30 -31.15
CA GLY A 27 -85.68 27.72 -30.87
C GLY A 27 -84.25 28.21 -30.97
N GLU A 28 -83.75 28.24 -32.21
CA GLU A 28 -82.45 28.80 -32.59
C GLU A 28 -81.24 27.96 -32.18
N GLU A 29 -80.78 27.11 -33.13
CA GLU A 29 -79.39 27.32 -33.52
C GLU A 29 -79.25 28.83 -33.72
N LEU A 30 -78.64 29.53 -32.78
CA LEU A 30 -77.88 30.72 -33.11
C LEU A 30 -76.85 30.21 -34.10
N SER A 31 -77.27 30.11 -35.37
CA SER A 31 -76.38 29.98 -36.48
C SER A 31 -75.36 31.08 -36.22
N ALA A 32 -74.08 30.70 -36.03
CA ALA A 32 -73.01 31.67 -36.18
C ALA A 32 -73.40 32.46 -37.43
N PRO A 33 -73.68 33.78 -37.29
CA PRO A 33 -74.51 34.46 -38.26
C PRO A 33 -73.91 34.18 -39.64
N LYS A 34 -74.69 33.57 -40.54
CA LYS A 34 -74.14 33.11 -41.81
C LYS A 34 -73.95 34.33 -42.69
N GLY A 35 -72.70 34.61 -43.03
CA GLY A 35 -72.33 35.74 -43.87
C GLY A 35 -70.82 35.92 -43.92
N GLU A 36 -70.39 36.70 -44.90
CA GLU A 36 -68.99 37.07 -45.09
C GLU A 36 -68.66 38.31 -44.24
N GLY A 37 -67.53 38.26 -43.54
CA GLY A 37 -66.87 39.42 -42.96
C GLY A 37 -65.56 39.70 -43.70
N ARG A 38 -64.83 40.75 -43.29
CA ARG A 38 -63.53 41.07 -43.89
C ARG A 38 -62.42 41.10 -42.85
N LEU A 39 -61.28 40.50 -43.19
CA LEU A 39 -60.07 40.57 -42.39
C LEU A 39 -59.15 41.68 -42.92
N ARG A 40 -58.82 42.64 -42.07
CA ARG A 40 -57.71 43.57 -42.25
C ARG A 40 -56.53 43.13 -41.40
N LEU A 41 -55.32 43.37 -41.92
CA LEU A 41 -54.09 42.92 -41.30
C LEU A 41 -53.15 44.08 -41.10
N GLU A 42 -52.56 44.11 -39.90
CA GLU A 42 -51.52 45.05 -39.52
C GLU A 42 -50.36 44.26 -38.92
N ILE A 43 -49.16 44.45 -39.46
CA ILE A 43 -47.94 43.99 -38.82
C ILE A 43 -47.55 45.06 -37.81
N ALA A 44 -47.93 44.81 -36.56
CA ALA A 44 -47.84 45.77 -35.46
C ALA A 44 -46.40 46.14 -35.13
N SER A 45 -45.52 45.14 -35.23
CA SER A 45 -44.09 45.27 -34.93
C SER A 45 -43.33 44.12 -35.56
N VAL A 46 -42.09 44.39 -35.94
CA VAL A 46 -41.10 43.39 -36.29
C VAL A 46 -39.97 43.55 -35.29
N THR A 47 -39.70 42.53 -34.48
CA THR A 47 -38.67 42.60 -33.45
C THR A 47 -37.61 41.54 -33.68
N ALA A 48 -36.35 41.99 -33.79
CA ALA A 48 -35.18 41.14 -33.56
C ALA A 48 -34.66 41.27 -32.13
N GLU A 49 -35.42 41.91 -31.22
CA GLU A 49 -35.04 41.98 -29.82
C GLU A 49 -34.97 40.56 -29.24
N VAL A 50 -33.74 40.14 -28.98
CA VAL A 50 -33.42 38.84 -28.45
C VAL A 50 -33.40 38.95 -26.92
N SER A 51 -34.14 38.06 -26.25
CA SER A 51 -34.01 37.90 -24.79
C SER A 51 -32.82 36.98 -24.48
N SER A 52 -32.11 37.22 -23.38
CA SER A 52 -31.02 36.36 -22.93
C SER A 52 -31.50 35.40 -21.83
N ALA A 53 -31.39 34.09 -22.04
CA ALA A 53 -31.56 33.10 -20.97
C ALA A 53 -30.16 32.76 -20.42
N MET A 54 -29.80 33.31 -19.26
CA MET A 54 -28.51 33.01 -18.64
C MET A 54 -28.48 31.58 -18.08
N GLN A 55 -27.67 30.71 -18.69
CA GLN A 55 -27.09 29.55 -18.01
C GLN A 55 -25.58 29.78 -17.87
N THR A 56 -25.23 30.50 -16.78
CA THR A 56 -23.93 30.58 -16.09
C THR A 56 -22.64 30.95 -16.87
N LYS A 57 -22.23 32.22 -16.66
CA LYS A 57 -20.87 32.83 -16.58
C LYS A 57 -19.81 32.44 -17.64
N ALA A 58 -19.62 33.30 -18.65
CA ALA A 58 -18.45 34.20 -18.80
C ALA A 58 -18.67 35.17 -19.99
N ASP A 59 -18.27 36.43 -19.77
CA ASP A 59 -18.27 37.66 -20.59
C ASP A 59 -19.38 37.93 -21.64
N GLU A 60 -20.10 39.03 -21.40
CA GLU A 60 -21.15 39.58 -22.26
C GLU A 60 -20.56 40.22 -23.53
N THR A 61 -20.56 39.47 -24.63
CA THR A 61 -20.54 40.06 -25.98
C THR A 61 -21.59 39.39 -26.86
N ALA A 62 -22.86 39.71 -26.61
CA ALA A 62 -23.99 39.32 -27.45
C ALA A 62 -23.88 39.98 -28.84
N THR A 63 -23.47 39.22 -29.86
CA THR A 63 -23.19 39.69 -31.23
C THR A 63 -24.39 39.66 -32.19
N ALA A 64 -25.33 38.71 -32.10
CA ALA A 64 -26.46 38.66 -33.05
C ALA A 64 -27.42 39.84 -32.89
N LYS A 65 -27.53 40.42 -31.68
CA LYS A 65 -28.30 41.65 -31.47
C LYS A 65 -27.80 42.83 -32.34
N THR A 66 -26.50 42.86 -32.66
CA THR A 66 -25.89 43.92 -33.46
C THR A 66 -25.88 43.62 -34.96
N GLU A 67 -25.99 42.37 -35.41
CA GLU A 67 -25.92 42.02 -36.85
C GLU A 67 -27.27 42.03 -37.59
N LEU A 68 -28.39 42.14 -36.86
CA LEU A 68 -29.76 42.22 -37.40
C LEU A 68 -30.20 43.68 -37.71
N GLU A 69 -29.29 44.53 -38.20
CA GLU A 69 -29.51 45.98 -38.37
C GLU A 69 -30.57 46.36 -39.41
N ASN A 70 -30.93 45.44 -40.31
CA ASN A 70 -31.90 45.68 -41.39
C ASN A 70 -33.11 44.74 -41.25
N LEU A 71 -34.06 45.13 -40.40
CA LEU A 71 -35.33 44.41 -40.23
C LEU A 71 -36.19 44.52 -41.50
N PRO A 72 -36.94 43.47 -41.87
CA PRO A 72 -37.85 43.52 -43.00
C PRO A 72 -38.97 44.55 -42.76
N ASP A 73 -39.36 45.27 -43.81
CA ASP A 73 -40.53 46.15 -43.76
C ASP A 73 -41.81 45.29 -43.72
N ALA A 74 -42.89 45.82 -43.15
CA ALA A 74 -44.19 45.14 -43.10
C ALA A 74 -44.69 44.66 -44.49
N LYS A 75 -44.34 45.38 -45.56
CA LYS A 75 -44.72 45.01 -46.95
C LYS A 75 -43.99 43.76 -47.47
N ASP A 76 -42.85 43.41 -46.88
CA ASP A 76 -41.98 42.32 -47.37
C ASP A 76 -42.45 40.95 -46.87
N PHE A 77 -43.38 40.92 -45.92
CA PHE A 77 -43.94 39.69 -45.37
C PHE A 77 -44.94 39.03 -46.32
N SER A 78 -45.05 37.70 -46.20
CA SER A 78 -46.15 36.92 -46.73
C SER A 78 -47.12 36.56 -45.61
N VAL A 79 -48.40 36.50 -45.94
CA VAL A 79 -49.49 36.19 -45.01
C VAL A 79 -50.14 34.90 -45.44
N LYS A 80 -50.32 34.02 -44.45
CA LYS A 80 -51.09 32.79 -44.57
C LYS A 80 -52.30 32.83 -43.64
N VAL A 81 -53.50 32.67 -44.18
CA VAL A 81 -54.76 32.58 -43.41
C VAL A 81 -55.25 31.15 -43.45
N ILE A 82 -55.44 30.58 -42.26
CA ILE A 82 -55.78 29.18 -42.07
C ILE A 82 -57.14 29.11 -41.38
N GLY A 83 -58.09 28.40 -41.99
CA GLY A 83 -59.41 28.16 -41.43
C GLY A 83 -59.40 27.14 -40.30
N ALA A 84 -60.53 27.03 -39.60
CA ALA A 84 -60.65 26.16 -38.42
C ALA A 84 -60.44 24.68 -38.72
N THR A 85 -60.60 24.24 -39.98
CA THR A 85 -60.33 22.85 -40.41
C THR A 85 -58.90 22.63 -40.92
N GLY A 86 -58.05 23.67 -40.86
CA GLY A 86 -56.65 23.63 -41.28
C GLY A 86 -56.43 23.97 -42.75
N GLU A 87 -57.49 24.32 -43.49
CA GLU A 87 -57.43 24.72 -44.89
C GLU A 87 -56.79 26.10 -45.05
N VAL A 88 -55.91 26.25 -46.05
CA VAL A 88 -55.25 27.52 -46.36
C VAL A 88 -56.13 28.30 -47.32
N LEU A 89 -56.69 29.41 -46.84
CA LEU A 89 -57.65 30.25 -47.58
C LEU A 89 -56.98 31.43 -48.26
N PHE A 90 -55.80 31.82 -47.78
CA PHE A 90 -54.99 32.89 -48.35
C PHE A 90 -53.51 32.58 -48.07
N ASP A 91 -52.64 32.72 -49.06
CA ASP A 91 -51.18 32.55 -48.93
C ASP A 91 -50.47 33.41 -49.97
N LYS A 92 -50.25 34.68 -49.64
CA LYS A 92 -49.74 35.70 -50.57
C LYS A 92 -48.96 36.79 -49.83
N PRO A 93 -48.10 37.55 -50.53
CA PRO A 93 -47.47 38.76 -50.00
C PRO A 93 -48.47 39.76 -49.42
N VAL A 94 -48.09 40.49 -48.36
CA VAL A 94 -48.91 41.55 -47.75
C VAL A 94 -49.38 42.59 -48.78
N THR A 95 -48.55 42.89 -49.78
CA THR A 95 -48.88 43.82 -50.87
C THR A 95 -50.05 43.39 -51.75
N GLU A 96 -50.43 42.11 -51.72
CA GLU A 96 -51.56 41.56 -52.48
C GLU A 96 -52.87 41.49 -51.66
N ILE A 97 -52.86 41.95 -50.40
CA ILE A 97 -54.07 42.03 -49.60
C ILE A 97 -54.99 43.12 -50.18
N PRO A 98 -56.26 42.82 -50.50
CA PRO A 98 -57.19 43.82 -51.00
C PRO A 98 -57.34 44.98 -50.00
N GLN A 99 -57.41 46.22 -50.49
CA GLN A 99 -57.61 47.40 -49.63
C GLN A 99 -58.90 47.32 -48.77
N ALA A 100 -59.90 46.58 -49.26
CA ALA A 100 -61.13 46.32 -48.54
C ALA A 100 -60.97 45.29 -47.40
N GLY A 101 -59.89 44.51 -47.37
CA GLY A 101 -59.68 43.34 -46.50
C GLY A 101 -60.03 42.03 -47.19
N ILE A 102 -59.44 40.93 -46.72
CA ILE A 102 -59.64 39.56 -47.23
C ILE A 102 -61.07 39.12 -46.85
N PRO A 103 -61.95 38.78 -47.82
CA PRO A 103 -63.27 38.27 -47.51
C PRO A 103 -63.17 36.84 -46.97
N LEU A 104 -63.80 36.59 -45.82
CA LEU A 104 -63.81 35.28 -45.16
C LEU A 104 -65.21 35.00 -44.62
N GLU A 105 -65.60 33.73 -44.62
CA GLU A 105 -66.83 33.30 -43.95
C GLU A 105 -66.73 33.53 -42.44
N THR A 106 -67.86 33.57 -41.75
CA THR A 106 -67.89 33.69 -40.29
C THR A 106 -67.25 32.49 -39.62
N GLY A 107 -66.26 32.74 -38.76
CA GLY A 107 -65.46 31.68 -38.16
C GLY A 107 -64.20 32.17 -37.45
N LYS A 108 -63.45 31.23 -36.88
CA LYS A 108 -62.13 31.49 -36.29
C LYS A 108 -61.04 31.12 -37.29
N TYR A 109 -60.05 31.98 -37.40
CA TYR A 109 -58.93 31.81 -38.31
C TYR A 109 -57.62 32.02 -37.57
N THR A 110 -56.60 31.24 -37.93
CA THR A 110 -55.22 31.51 -37.57
C THR A 110 -54.59 32.27 -38.71
N VAL A 111 -53.94 33.40 -38.38
CA VAL A 111 -53.22 34.21 -39.35
C VAL A 111 -51.76 34.19 -39.00
N GLU A 112 -50.94 33.70 -39.92
CA GLU A 112 -49.50 33.62 -39.81
C GLU A 112 -48.87 34.61 -40.77
N VAL A 113 -47.82 35.28 -40.32
CA VAL A 113 -46.96 36.11 -41.18
C VAL A 113 -45.56 35.54 -41.14
N HIS A 114 -44.88 35.57 -42.29
CA HIS A 114 -43.48 35.18 -42.36
C HIS A 114 -42.69 35.99 -43.39
N TYR A 115 -41.40 36.12 -43.15
CA TYR A 115 -40.40 36.68 -44.05
C TYR A 115 -39.18 35.78 -44.04
N GLY A 116 -38.59 35.50 -45.21
CA GLY A 116 -37.44 34.60 -45.35
C GLY A 116 -37.82 33.12 -45.36
N ASN A 117 -36.80 32.25 -45.41
CA ASN A 117 -36.94 30.79 -45.46
C ASN A 117 -36.53 30.16 -44.11
N ASN A 118 -37.22 29.09 -43.70
CA ASN A 118 -36.96 28.31 -42.49
C ASN A 118 -36.55 26.86 -42.77
N GLN A 119 -36.16 26.52 -44.02
CA GLN A 119 -35.77 25.16 -44.40
C GLN A 119 -34.51 24.64 -43.69
N GLU A 120 -33.56 25.52 -43.33
CA GLU A 120 -32.38 25.11 -42.58
C GLU A 120 -32.67 25.14 -41.08
N LEU A 121 -32.84 23.96 -40.46
CA LEU A 121 -33.06 23.87 -39.01
C LEU A 121 -31.81 24.21 -38.19
N ILE A 122 -30.62 23.96 -38.75
CA ILE A 122 -29.30 24.21 -38.13
C ILE A 122 -28.39 24.92 -39.11
N THR A 123 -27.98 26.14 -38.81
CA THR A 123 -27.10 26.93 -39.67
C THR A 123 -26.07 27.72 -38.88
N THR A 124 -24.94 28.06 -39.50
CA THR A 124 -23.89 28.92 -38.92
C THR A 124 -23.81 30.28 -39.62
N ILE A 125 -24.72 30.52 -40.56
CA ILE A 125 -24.89 31.78 -41.28
C ILE A 125 -26.15 32.43 -40.71
N LEU A 126 -26.06 33.70 -40.31
CA LEU A 126 -27.17 34.43 -39.70
C LEU A 126 -28.48 34.32 -40.54
N PRO A 127 -29.51 33.59 -40.06
CA PRO A 127 -30.73 33.39 -40.84
C PRO A 127 -31.63 34.62 -40.73
N ARG A 128 -32.16 35.08 -41.87
CA ARG A 128 -33.14 36.19 -41.94
C ARG A 128 -34.57 35.69 -42.04
N TYR A 129 -34.99 34.90 -41.06
CA TYR A 129 -36.36 34.41 -40.96
C TYR A 129 -37.10 35.08 -39.81
N PHE A 130 -38.25 35.66 -40.11
CA PHE A 130 -39.13 36.27 -39.11
C PHE A 130 -40.52 35.70 -39.26
N ALA A 131 -41.16 35.37 -38.14
CA ALA A 131 -42.52 34.83 -38.15
C ALA A 131 -43.34 35.32 -36.95
N GLY A 132 -44.65 35.37 -37.14
CA GLY A 132 -45.61 35.69 -36.10
C GLY A 132 -46.95 35.03 -36.42
N SER A 133 -47.76 34.79 -35.39
CA SER A 133 -49.09 34.21 -35.56
C SER A 133 -50.06 34.82 -34.56
N THR A 134 -51.31 34.97 -34.96
CA THR A 134 -52.43 35.34 -34.08
C THR A 134 -53.70 34.63 -34.53
N THR A 135 -54.70 34.61 -33.65
CA THR A 135 -56.03 34.09 -33.98
C THR A 135 -57.03 35.23 -34.04
N VAL A 136 -57.88 35.23 -35.07
CA VAL A 136 -58.91 36.24 -35.28
C VAL A 136 -60.27 35.57 -35.50
N SER A 137 -61.34 36.21 -35.05
CA SER A 137 -62.72 35.76 -35.29
C SER A 137 -63.39 36.72 -36.27
N ILE A 138 -64.02 36.18 -37.30
CA ILE A 138 -64.77 36.93 -38.32
C ILE A 138 -66.25 36.83 -38.02
N ILE A 139 -66.93 37.99 -38.04
CA ILE A 139 -68.37 38.15 -37.83
C ILE A 139 -68.95 38.77 -39.11
N PRO A 140 -70.17 38.43 -39.56
CA PRO A 140 -70.75 38.93 -40.79
C PRO A 140 -70.87 40.44 -40.84
N GLY A 141 -70.56 41.03 -42.00
CA GLY A 141 -70.72 42.45 -42.24
C GLY A 141 -69.74 43.35 -41.49
N GLU A 142 -68.92 42.79 -40.60
CA GLU A 142 -67.89 43.52 -39.86
C GLU A 142 -66.50 43.34 -40.47
N THR A 143 -65.62 44.29 -40.17
CA THR A 143 -64.20 44.20 -40.48
C THR A 143 -63.43 43.89 -39.21
N ALA A 144 -62.85 42.69 -39.13
CA ALA A 144 -61.94 42.33 -38.05
C ALA A 144 -60.52 42.80 -38.40
N THR A 145 -59.80 43.37 -37.43
CA THR A 145 -58.39 43.72 -37.60
C THR A 145 -57.54 42.77 -36.78
N ALA A 146 -56.60 42.08 -37.43
CA ALA A 146 -55.58 41.28 -36.76
C ALA A 146 -54.26 42.05 -36.75
N SER A 147 -53.72 42.22 -35.55
CA SER A 147 -52.45 42.89 -35.29
C SER A 147 -51.44 41.82 -34.89
N ILE A 148 -50.34 41.68 -35.65
CA ILE A 148 -49.37 40.58 -35.48
C ILE A 148 -47.98 41.17 -35.23
N SER A 149 -47.30 40.67 -34.19
CA SER A 149 -45.89 40.92 -33.94
C SER A 149 -45.06 39.79 -34.54
N ALA A 150 -44.19 40.10 -35.50
CA ALA A 150 -43.25 39.14 -36.07
C ALA A 150 -41.94 39.18 -35.28
N LYS A 151 -41.40 38.00 -34.94
CA LYS A 151 -40.13 37.84 -34.23
C LYS A 151 -39.13 37.06 -35.07
N TRP A 152 -37.84 37.28 -34.83
CA TRP A 152 -36.80 36.43 -35.41
C TRP A 152 -37.02 34.96 -35.01
N GLY A 153 -37.12 34.07 -36.01
CA GLY A 153 -37.61 32.71 -35.83
C GLY A 153 -36.57 31.68 -35.38
N TYR A 154 -35.38 32.14 -34.96
CA TYR A 154 -34.28 31.29 -34.52
C TYR A 154 -33.85 31.66 -33.09
N SER A 155 -33.09 30.76 -32.48
CA SER A 155 -32.24 31.04 -31.32
C SER A 155 -30.77 31.03 -31.74
N ALA A 156 -29.95 31.88 -31.15
CA ALA A 156 -28.50 31.85 -31.29
C ALA A 156 -27.87 31.07 -30.14
N VAL A 157 -26.94 30.16 -30.45
CA VAL A 157 -26.07 29.48 -29.50
C VAL A 157 -24.64 29.91 -29.78
N TYR A 158 -23.99 30.47 -28.76
CA TYR A 158 -22.60 30.94 -28.79
C TYR A 158 -21.72 30.00 -27.97
N PRO A 159 -20.98 29.09 -28.62
CA PRO A 159 -20.10 28.19 -27.89
C PRO A 159 -18.80 28.90 -27.53
N VAL A 160 -18.47 28.91 -26.25
CA VAL A 160 -17.24 29.47 -25.69
C VAL A 160 -16.35 28.33 -25.23
N ILE A 161 -15.16 28.22 -25.83
CA ILE A 161 -14.21 27.16 -25.49
C ILE A 161 -13.51 27.49 -24.18
N ALA A 162 -13.58 26.59 -23.21
CA ALA A 162 -12.83 26.71 -21.97
C ALA A 162 -11.32 26.59 -22.22
N GLU A 163 -10.50 27.33 -21.46
CA GLU A 163 -9.04 27.37 -21.62
C GLU A 163 -8.37 25.98 -21.56
N ASP A 164 -8.98 25.04 -20.84
CA ASP A 164 -8.49 23.68 -20.62
C ASP A 164 -8.99 22.64 -21.62
N LEU A 165 -9.96 22.96 -22.49
CA LEU A 165 -10.57 22.00 -23.42
C LEU A 165 -9.53 21.33 -24.34
N ALA A 166 -8.63 22.12 -24.92
CA ALA A 166 -7.58 21.64 -25.81
C ALA A 166 -6.55 20.72 -25.12
N ALA A 167 -6.46 20.79 -23.79
CA ALA A 167 -5.61 19.88 -23.01
C ALA A 167 -6.22 18.47 -22.84
N HIS A 168 -7.51 18.30 -23.11
CA HIS A 168 -8.24 17.03 -22.90
C HIS A 168 -8.52 16.28 -24.18
N TYR A 169 -8.72 17.01 -25.27
CA TYR A 169 -9.13 16.45 -26.55
C TYR A 169 -8.00 16.55 -27.57
N LYS A 170 -7.73 15.44 -28.25
CA LYS A 170 -6.88 15.40 -29.44
C LYS A 170 -7.61 16.03 -30.64
N SER A 171 -8.94 15.88 -30.68
CA SER A 171 -9.84 16.49 -31.65
C SER A 171 -11.25 16.59 -31.06
N TYR A 172 -11.97 17.68 -31.33
CA TYR A 172 -13.31 17.91 -30.80
C TYR A 172 -14.18 18.76 -31.75
N HIS A 173 -15.50 18.61 -31.65
CA HIS A 173 -16.53 19.28 -32.44
C HIS A 173 -17.84 19.34 -31.65
N LEU A 174 -18.85 20.07 -32.16
CA LEU A 174 -20.20 20.03 -31.60
C LEU A 174 -21.11 19.18 -32.47
N ASP A 175 -21.84 18.26 -31.85
CA ASP A 175 -22.97 17.57 -32.46
C ASP A 175 -24.24 18.31 -32.07
N VAL A 176 -24.91 18.88 -33.07
CA VAL A 176 -26.13 19.67 -32.89
C VAL A 176 -27.30 18.91 -33.49
N GLU A 177 -28.38 18.78 -32.72
CA GLU A 177 -29.62 18.15 -33.15
C GLU A 177 -30.79 19.12 -33.00
N VAL A 178 -31.63 19.24 -34.02
CA VAL A 178 -32.87 20.01 -34.02
C VAL A 178 -33.95 19.20 -34.72
N GLY A 179 -34.99 18.80 -33.98
CA GLY A 179 -36.02 17.90 -34.48
C GLY A 179 -35.45 16.52 -34.84
N GLN A 180 -35.42 16.17 -36.12
CA GLN A 180 -34.78 14.96 -36.65
C GLN A 180 -33.50 15.26 -37.44
N THR A 181 -33.08 16.53 -37.47
CA THR A 181 -31.89 16.96 -38.22
C THR A 181 -30.70 16.98 -37.28
N GLN A 182 -29.62 16.32 -37.67
CA GLN A 182 -28.35 16.35 -36.96
C GLN A 182 -27.28 17.00 -37.84
N LYS A 183 -26.40 17.80 -37.24
CA LYS A 183 -25.29 18.45 -37.93
C LYS A 183 -24.07 18.56 -37.02
N GLN A 184 -22.93 18.18 -37.58
CA GLN A 184 -21.62 18.37 -36.95
C GLN A 184 -21.11 19.80 -37.23
N ILE A 185 -20.70 20.51 -36.18
CA ILE A 185 -20.13 21.86 -36.25
C ILE A 185 -18.64 21.77 -35.89
N LEU A 186 -17.80 22.13 -36.85
CA LEU A 186 -16.34 22.14 -36.71
C LEU A 186 -15.84 23.51 -36.26
N LEU A 187 -14.60 23.53 -35.76
CA LEU A 187 -13.90 24.76 -35.41
C LEU A 187 -13.63 25.62 -36.65
N ASN A 188 -13.64 26.93 -36.45
CA ASN A 188 -13.11 27.92 -37.37
C ASN A 188 -11.58 27.87 -37.42
N ALA A 189 -10.97 28.57 -38.38
CA ALA A 189 -9.52 28.63 -38.56
C ALA A 189 -8.77 29.28 -37.37
N ASP A 190 -9.46 30.05 -36.53
CA ASP A 190 -8.94 30.67 -35.32
C ASP A 190 -9.15 29.81 -34.05
N ASN A 191 -9.52 28.53 -34.22
CA ASN A 191 -9.82 27.58 -33.15
C ASN A 191 -11.00 27.96 -32.24
N THR A 192 -11.94 28.78 -32.74
CA THR A 192 -13.22 29.03 -32.08
C THR A 192 -14.36 28.24 -32.74
N PHE A 193 -15.48 28.04 -32.05
CA PHE A 193 -16.69 27.56 -32.71
C PHE A 193 -17.45 28.73 -33.34
N PRO A 194 -18.04 28.56 -34.53
CA PRO A 194 -18.98 29.54 -35.07
C PRO A 194 -20.24 29.59 -34.20
N THR A 195 -20.93 30.74 -34.22
CA THR A 195 -22.30 30.84 -33.70
C THR A 195 -23.20 29.86 -34.45
N VAL A 196 -24.03 29.13 -33.71
CA VAL A 196 -24.99 28.17 -34.27
C VAL A 196 -26.39 28.72 -34.09
N TYR A 197 -27.14 28.81 -35.19
CA TYR A 197 -28.52 29.26 -35.23
C TYR A 197 -29.44 28.06 -35.37
N LEU A 198 -30.38 27.94 -34.42
CA LEU A 198 -31.29 26.81 -34.30
C LEU A 198 -32.73 27.29 -34.47
N LEU A 199 -33.50 26.63 -35.35
CA LEU A 199 -34.88 27.02 -35.63
C LEU A 199 -35.77 26.86 -34.38
N ALA A 200 -36.51 27.90 -34.02
CA ALA A 200 -37.39 27.89 -32.87
C ALA A 200 -38.63 27.00 -33.09
N GLY A 201 -39.29 26.60 -32.00
CA GLY A 201 -40.50 25.77 -32.02
C GLY A 201 -40.23 24.26 -32.08
N THR A 202 -38.97 23.84 -32.13
CA THR A 202 -38.56 22.43 -32.18
C THR A 202 -37.65 22.08 -31.01
N ASN A 203 -37.53 20.79 -30.70
CA ASN A 203 -36.59 20.32 -29.67
C ASN A 203 -35.17 20.44 -30.22
N ALA A 204 -34.24 20.91 -29.38
CA ALA A 204 -32.85 21.08 -29.76
C ALA A 204 -31.90 20.56 -28.67
N SER A 205 -30.78 19.97 -29.08
CA SER A 205 -29.68 19.60 -28.20
C SER A 205 -28.32 19.88 -28.84
N VAL A 206 -27.31 20.12 -28.00
CA VAL A 206 -25.91 20.30 -28.40
C VAL A 206 -25.03 19.45 -27.48
N HIS A 207 -24.17 18.65 -28.09
CA HIS A 207 -23.16 17.83 -27.41
C HIS A 207 -21.76 18.25 -27.87
N LEU A 208 -20.79 18.25 -26.97
CA LEU A 208 -19.38 18.26 -27.32
C LEU A 208 -18.95 16.82 -27.58
N ALA A 209 -18.50 16.52 -28.79
CA ALA A 209 -18.02 15.19 -29.16
C ALA A 209 -16.57 15.26 -29.67
N GLY A 210 -15.82 14.17 -29.48
CA GLY A 210 -14.43 14.14 -29.91
C GLY A 210 -13.67 12.89 -29.47
N THR A 211 -12.35 12.97 -29.60
CA THR A 211 -11.42 11.93 -29.18
C THR A 211 -10.44 12.52 -28.18
N ASN A 212 -10.32 11.91 -27.00
CA ASN A 212 -9.37 12.34 -25.98
C ASN A 212 -7.94 11.83 -26.27
N TYR A 213 -6.96 12.24 -25.46
CA TYR A 213 -5.57 11.78 -25.62
C TYR A 213 -5.34 10.29 -25.28
N THR A 214 -6.32 9.59 -24.71
CA THR A 214 -6.30 8.13 -24.53
C THR A 214 -6.93 7.36 -25.69
N ASN A 215 -7.28 8.06 -26.78
CA ASN A 215 -7.94 7.53 -27.99
C ASN A 215 -9.35 6.95 -27.75
N GLN A 216 -10.06 7.42 -26.73
CA GLN A 216 -11.47 7.10 -26.50
C GLN A 216 -12.38 8.17 -27.13
N GLU A 217 -13.45 7.73 -27.76
CA GLU A 217 -14.54 8.62 -28.19
C GLU A 217 -15.37 9.03 -26.96
N VAL A 218 -15.66 10.32 -26.86
CA VAL A 218 -16.42 10.90 -25.75
C VAL A 218 -17.47 11.87 -26.29
N SER A 219 -18.62 11.97 -25.61
CA SER A 219 -19.72 12.86 -25.95
C SER A 219 -20.33 13.43 -24.67
N ASN A 220 -20.25 14.75 -24.50
CA ASN A 220 -20.74 15.47 -23.33
C ASN A 220 -21.97 16.32 -23.70
N PRO A 221 -23.16 16.09 -23.12
CA PRO A 221 -24.31 16.96 -23.33
C PRO A 221 -24.07 18.34 -22.74
N LEU A 222 -24.12 19.38 -23.58
CA LEU A 222 -23.93 20.76 -23.15
C LEU A 222 -25.25 21.53 -23.05
N PHE A 223 -26.20 21.23 -23.93
CA PHE A 223 -27.47 21.96 -24.05
C PHE A 223 -28.59 21.01 -24.44
N THR A 224 -29.75 21.11 -23.80
CA THR A 224 -30.98 20.45 -24.23
C THR A 224 -32.17 21.35 -23.92
N GLN A 225 -33.00 21.62 -24.93
CA GLN A 225 -34.22 22.41 -24.77
C GLN A 225 -35.38 21.77 -25.53
N THR A 226 -36.46 21.52 -24.79
CA THR A 226 -37.75 21.14 -25.39
C THR A 226 -38.47 22.40 -25.85
N ASN A 227 -38.95 22.41 -27.10
CA ASN A 227 -39.61 23.56 -27.73
C ASN A 227 -38.80 24.88 -27.60
N LEU A 228 -37.72 24.97 -28.37
CA LEU A 228 -36.78 26.08 -28.34
C LEU A 228 -37.47 27.44 -28.63
N PRO A 229 -37.29 28.48 -27.79
CA PRO A 229 -37.93 29.77 -28.00
C PRO A 229 -37.40 30.51 -29.24
N ALA A 230 -38.23 31.38 -29.81
CA ALA A 230 -37.82 32.31 -30.87
C ALA A 230 -37.20 33.56 -30.26
N ALA A 231 -36.22 34.15 -30.95
CA ALA A 231 -35.49 35.32 -30.49
C ALA A 231 -34.90 35.13 -29.07
N MET A 232 -34.11 34.07 -28.90
CA MET A 232 -33.34 33.79 -27.68
C MET A 232 -31.84 33.65 -27.99
N GLU A 233 -30.99 34.08 -27.06
CA GLU A 233 -29.55 33.82 -27.07
C GLU A 233 -29.14 32.91 -25.91
N TYR A 234 -28.25 31.97 -26.22
CA TYR A 234 -27.62 31.05 -25.28
C TYR A 234 -26.11 31.13 -25.43
N THR A 235 -25.40 31.39 -24.34
CA THR A 235 -23.94 31.21 -24.28
C THR A 235 -23.66 29.84 -23.68
N LEU A 236 -22.88 29.03 -24.39
CA LEU A 236 -22.59 27.65 -24.03
C LEU A 236 -21.12 27.50 -23.68
N ASN A 237 -20.81 27.26 -22.42
CA ASN A 237 -19.43 26.92 -22.02
C ASN A 237 -19.13 25.50 -22.45
N VAL A 238 -18.21 25.37 -23.40
CA VAL A 238 -17.75 24.08 -23.94
C VAL A 238 -16.61 23.59 -23.06
N THR A 239 -16.96 22.86 -22.01
CA THR A 239 -16.01 22.24 -21.07
C THR A 239 -15.82 20.76 -21.37
N PRO A 240 -14.61 20.23 -21.14
CA PRO A 240 -14.35 18.79 -21.26
C PRO A 240 -15.14 18.01 -20.19
N ASP A 241 -15.78 16.90 -20.57
CA ASP A 241 -16.06 15.82 -19.61
C ASP A 241 -14.78 14.99 -19.45
N ILE A 242 -14.18 15.02 -18.26
CA ILE A 242 -12.92 14.36 -17.99
C ILE A 242 -13.22 13.06 -17.25
N PRO A 243 -13.13 11.88 -17.91
CA PRO A 243 -13.42 10.62 -17.25
C PRO A 243 -12.41 10.36 -16.13
N VAL A 244 -12.82 9.59 -15.12
CA VAL A 244 -11.89 9.06 -14.11
C VAL A 244 -10.86 8.15 -14.79
N PHE A 245 -9.59 8.32 -14.45
CA PHE A 245 -8.48 7.56 -15.04
C PHE A 245 -7.55 7.03 -13.94
N SER A 246 -6.85 5.94 -14.25
CA SER A 246 -5.67 5.54 -13.49
C SER A 246 -4.40 6.01 -14.18
N PHE A 247 -3.40 6.36 -13.37
CA PHE A 247 -2.04 6.68 -13.79
C PHE A 247 -1.03 5.62 -13.33
N GLY A 248 -1.51 4.42 -12.99
CA GLY A 248 -0.68 3.26 -12.66
C GLY A 248 0.23 3.49 -11.45
N LEU A 249 -0.32 4.08 -10.38
CA LEU A 249 0.43 4.36 -9.15
C LEU A 249 0.96 3.07 -8.53
N ARG A 250 2.25 3.06 -8.19
CA ARG A 250 2.94 1.93 -7.57
C ARG A 250 3.73 2.41 -6.36
N ALA A 251 4.00 1.50 -5.43
CA ALA A 251 4.92 1.74 -4.34
C ALA A 251 5.91 0.59 -4.18
N THR A 252 7.13 0.90 -3.75
CA THR A 252 8.13 -0.09 -3.33
C THR A 252 8.44 0.12 -1.86
N ALA A 253 8.27 -0.94 -1.07
CA ALA A 253 8.65 -0.96 0.34
C ALA A 253 10.02 -1.61 0.52
N THR A 254 10.89 -1.00 1.31
CA THR A 254 12.24 -1.53 1.60
C THR A 254 12.58 -1.26 3.05
N HIS A 255 13.04 -2.28 3.76
CA HIS A 255 13.52 -2.12 5.12
C HIS A 255 14.76 -1.23 5.17
N THR A 256 14.81 -0.36 6.17
CA THR A 256 15.92 0.56 6.38
C THR A 256 16.84 0.04 7.47
N LYS A 257 18.09 0.49 7.42
CA LYS A 257 19.06 0.28 8.47
C LYS A 257 19.59 1.63 8.91
N ASP A 258 19.86 1.78 10.20
CA ASP A 258 20.50 2.96 10.74
C ASP A 258 21.98 3.04 10.32
N ALA A 259 22.67 4.12 10.74
CA ALA A 259 24.09 4.30 10.43
C ALA A 259 25.02 3.21 11.02
N SER A 260 24.54 2.45 12.00
CA SER A 260 25.26 1.35 12.64
C SER A 260 24.89 -0.01 12.03
N GLY A 261 23.99 -0.05 11.03
CA GLY A 261 23.56 -1.26 10.34
C GLY A 261 22.41 -2.01 11.02
N TYR A 262 21.74 -1.42 12.02
CA TYR A 262 20.60 -2.03 12.70
C TYR A 262 19.32 -1.77 11.91
N LEU A 263 18.50 -2.80 11.72
CA LEU A 263 17.14 -2.66 11.18
C LEU A 263 16.36 -1.63 12.03
N ASP A 264 15.91 -0.55 11.40
CA ASP A 264 15.31 0.60 12.10
C ASP A 264 13.94 1.02 11.57
N GLY A 265 13.52 0.53 10.40
CA GLY A 265 12.21 0.85 9.86
C GLY A 265 11.92 0.28 8.47
N THR A 266 10.91 0.85 7.81
CA THR A 266 10.56 0.57 6.42
C THR A 266 10.30 1.87 5.68
N LYS A 267 11.01 2.07 4.57
CA LYS A 267 10.79 3.17 3.62
C LYS A 267 9.84 2.71 2.51
N VAL A 268 8.84 3.53 2.20
CA VAL A 268 7.92 3.29 1.07
C VAL A 268 8.06 4.42 0.07
N THR A 269 8.47 4.10 -1.16
CA THR A 269 8.69 5.08 -2.23
C THR A 269 7.64 4.92 -3.31
N LEU A 270 6.96 6.01 -3.68
CA LEU A 270 5.95 6.01 -4.74
C LEU A 270 6.59 6.17 -6.12
N SER A 271 5.92 5.64 -7.14
CA SER A 271 6.27 5.78 -8.54
C SER A 271 5.02 5.79 -9.41
N LEU A 272 5.05 6.51 -10.52
CA LEU A 272 3.95 6.58 -11.47
C LEU A 272 4.20 5.67 -12.66
N GLY A 273 3.12 5.19 -13.27
CA GLY A 273 3.17 4.43 -14.51
C GLY A 273 3.38 5.33 -15.73
N ASP A 274 2.85 4.89 -16.86
CA ASP A 274 2.80 5.72 -18.07
C ASP A 274 1.75 6.83 -17.89
N LEU A 275 2.19 8.08 -18.01
CA LEU A 275 1.34 9.26 -17.91
C LEU A 275 0.81 9.74 -19.28
N SER A 276 1.07 8.98 -20.35
CA SER A 276 0.57 9.30 -21.69
C SER A 276 -0.96 9.40 -21.68
N GLY A 277 -1.48 10.59 -21.95
CA GLY A 277 -2.93 10.87 -21.96
C GLY A 277 -3.52 11.28 -20.60
N VAL A 278 -2.70 11.37 -19.54
CA VAL A 278 -3.13 11.91 -18.24
C VAL A 278 -3.08 13.45 -18.28
N PRO A 279 -4.17 14.18 -17.96
CA PRO A 279 -4.21 15.64 -17.93
C PRO A 279 -3.53 16.19 -16.66
N THR A 280 -2.22 15.97 -16.53
CA THR A 280 -1.43 16.29 -15.32
C THR A 280 -1.56 17.75 -14.85
N LYS A 281 -1.78 18.70 -15.76
CA LYS A 281 -1.96 20.13 -15.43
C LYS A 281 -3.27 20.45 -14.71
N LEU A 282 -4.27 19.59 -14.80
CA LEU A 282 -5.56 19.76 -14.12
C LEU A 282 -5.61 19.09 -12.75
N ILE A 283 -4.59 18.31 -12.40
CA ILE A 283 -4.51 17.67 -11.09
C ILE A 283 -3.88 18.67 -10.12
N SER A 284 -4.68 19.24 -9.24
CA SER A 284 -4.23 20.29 -8.32
C SER A 284 -3.66 19.74 -7.01
N THR A 285 -4.24 18.65 -6.51
CA THR A 285 -3.75 17.90 -5.35
C THR A 285 -4.00 16.42 -5.54
N TRP A 286 -3.17 15.59 -4.94
CA TRP A 286 -3.43 14.16 -4.81
C TRP A 286 -2.89 13.62 -3.50
N THR A 287 -3.51 12.56 -3.03
CA THR A 287 -3.12 11.84 -1.82
C THR A 287 -3.02 10.36 -2.11
N ALA A 288 -2.11 9.68 -1.41
CA ALA A 288 -2.01 8.23 -1.44
C ALA A 288 -1.84 7.69 -0.02
N GLU A 289 -2.52 6.58 0.26
CA GLU A 289 -2.50 5.90 1.53
C GLU A 289 -2.15 4.43 1.32
N LEU A 290 -1.22 3.94 2.15
CA LEU A 290 -0.91 2.52 2.24
C LEU A 290 -1.62 1.97 3.46
N VAL A 291 -2.49 0.99 3.28
CA VAL A 291 -3.26 0.37 4.37
C VAL A 291 -2.87 -1.09 4.57
N ASN A 292 -2.91 -1.52 5.83
CA ASN A 292 -2.70 -2.93 6.21
C ASN A 292 -3.97 -3.78 6.04
N ALA A 293 -3.90 -5.07 6.35
CA ALA A 293 -5.04 -6.00 6.25
C ALA A 293 -6.24 -5.63 7.14
N SER A 294 -6.02 -4.84 8.20
CA SER A 294 -7.08 -4.29 9.08
C SER A 294 -7.64 -2.96 8.58
N ASN A 295 -7.24 -2.52 7.38
CA ASN A 295 -7.59 -1.23 6.78
C ASN A 295 -7.13 -0.02 7.61
N GLU A 296 -6.08 -0.17 8.42
CA GLU A 296 -5.41 0.93 9.11
C GLU A 296 -4.35 1.55 8.17
N VAL A 297 -4.33 2.89 8.09
CA VAL A 297 -3.33 3.64 7.32
C VAL A 297 -1.97 3.55 8.02
N VAL A 298 -0.98 2.99 7.33
CA VAL A 298 0.38 2.82 7.86
C VAL A 298 1.38 3.78 7.20
N ARG A 299 1.09 4.25 5.98
CA ARG A 299 1.83 5.33 5.32
C ARG A 299 0.86 6.26 4.61
N ALA A 300 1.20 7.54 4.56
CA ALA A 300 0.42 8.55 3.84
C ALA A 300 1.32 9.47 3.01
N TYR A 301 0.77 10.01 1.93
CA TYR A 301 1.43 10.96 1.05
C TYR A 301 0.42 11.98 0.54
N THR A 302 0.81 13.25 0.48
CA THR A 302 0.00 14.34 -0.07
C THR A 302 0.91 15.28 -0.85
N SER A 303 0.53 15.64 -2.07
CA SER A 303 1.31 16.56 -2.90
C SER A 303 0.44 17.38 -3.86
N THR A 304 0.92 18.57 -4.19
CA THR A 304 0.43 19.42 -5.28
C THR A 304 1.26 19.24 -6.56
N ASN A 305 2.44 18.60 -6.46
CA ASN A 305 3.26 18.26 -7.62
C ASN A 305 2.96 16.81 -8.04
N PHE A 306 2.09 16.67 -9.03
CA PHE A 306 1.64 15.36 -9.50
C PHE A 306 2.77 14.54 -10.15
N THR A 307 3.68 15.18 -10.88
CA THR A 307 4.66 14.47 -11.74
C THR A 307 5.89 13.90 -11.02
N VAL A 308 6.09 14.27 -9.75
CA VAL A 308 7.28 13.88 -8.98
C VAL A 308 6.81 13.25 -7.66
N PRO A 309 6.39 11.97 -7.67
CA PRO A 309 6.07 11.26 -6.44
C PRO A 309 7.32 11.12 -5.57
N ASP A 310 7.12 11.00 -4.26
CA ASP A 310 8.22 10.90 -3.29
C ASP A 310 7.94 9.79 -2.27
N VAL A 311 8.69 9.80 -1.17
CA VAL A 311 8.57 8.88 -0.04
C VAL A 311 7.30 9.16 0.74
N MET A 312 6.55 8.10 1.05
CA MET A 312 5.39 8.20 1.94
C MET A 312 5.87 8.36 3.39
N VAL A 313 5.15 9.16 4.16
CA VAL A 313 5.45 9.45 5.56
C VAL A 313 4.79 8.41 6.47
N ASP A 314 5.44 8.09 7.59
CA ASP A 314 4.90 7.23 8.63
C ASP A 314 3.56 7.75 9.15
N ALA A 315 2.54 6.88 9.13
CA ALA A 315 1.24 7.13 9.74
C ALA A 315 1.04 6.21 10.94
N ASN A 316 0.27 6.66 11.93
CA ASN A 316 -0.14 5.87 13.10
C ASN A 316 1.02 5.19 13.87
N ALA A 317 2.21 5.82 13.89
CA ALA A 317 3.41 5.33 14.56
C ALA A 317 3.79 3.90 14.14
N TRP A 318 3.90 3.68 12.82
CA TRP A 318 4.41 2.46 12.22
C TRP A 318 5.80 2.67 11.60
N PRO A 319 6.88 2.93 12.37
CA PRO A 319 8.22 3.14 11.78
C PRO A 319 8.70 1.95 10.94
N TYR A 320 8.29 0.73 11.31
CA TYR A 320 8.50 -0.50 10.54
C TYR A 320 7.16 -1.04 10.03
N LEU A 321 7.17 -1.65 8.85
CA LEU A 321 6.04 -2.37 8.30
C LEU A 321 6.33 -3.88 8.35
N PRO A 322 5.51 -4.70 9.03
CA PRO A 322 5.57 -6.15 8.97
C PRO A 322 5.51 -6.68 7.54
N GLN A 323 6.19 -7.79 7.29
CA GLN A 323 6.20 -8.47 6.00
C GLN A 323 4.78 -8.87 5.59
N GLY A 324 4.50 -8.80 4.29
CA GLY A 324 3.20 -9.18 3.74
C GLY A 324 2.66 -8.16 2.75
N ASN A 325 1.36 -8.28 2.48
CA ASN A 325 0.68 -7.50 1.45
C ASN A 325 -0.09 -6.33 2.05
N TYR A 326 0.07 -5.17 1.43
CA TYR A 326 -0.62 -3.93 1.77
C TYR A 326 -1.36 -3.41 0.54
N THR A 327 -2.40 -2.62 0.78
CA THR A 327 -3.20 -2.02 -0.29
C THR A 327 -2.86 -0.54 -0.41
N LEU A 328 -2.41 -0.12 -1.58
CA LEU A 328 -2.21 1.27 -1.93
C LEU A 328 -3.51 1.82 -2.53
N LYS A 329 -4.02 2.89 -1.93
CA LYS A 329 -5.19 3.66 -2.37
C LYS A 329 -4.75 5.08 -2.64
N TYR A 330 -5.47 5.78 -3.52
CA TYR A 330 -5.17 7.17 -3.80
C TYR A 330 -6.43 7.91 -4.24
N LYS A 331 -6.39 9.22 -4.11
CA LYS A 331 -7.43 10.13 -4.61
C LYS A 331 -6.78 11.41 -5.11
N TYR A 332 -7.49 12.15 -5.94
CA TYR A 332 -6.95 13.36 -6.55
C TYR A 332 -8.05 14.37 -6.88
N MET A 333 -7.66 15.65 -6.93
CA MET A 333 -8.53 16.74 -7.36
C MET A 333 -8.31 17.00 -8.84
N LEU A 334 -9.34 16.79 -9.65
CA LEU A 334 -9.34 16.99 -11.10
C LEU A 334 -10.21 18.20 -11.42
N ASN A 335 -9.61 19.26 -11.95
CA ASN A 335 -10.32 20.52 -12.25
C ASN A 335 -11.15 21.10 -11.09
N GLY A 336 -10.72 20.85 -9.85
CA GLY A 336 -11.43 21.29 -8.64
C GLY A 336 -12.49 20.34 -8.11
N GLU A 337 -12.74 19.20 -8.76
CA GLU A 337 -13.61 18.13 -8.27
C GLU A 337 -12.80 16.96 -7.70
N GLU A 338 -13.28 16.33 -6.62
CA GLU A 338 -12.60 15.17 -6.02
C GLU A 338 -12.95 13.88 -6.78
N VAL A 339 -11.91 13.16 -7.22
CA VAL A 339 -12.02 11.76 -7.60
C VAL A 339 -11.68 10.92 -6.38
N SER A 340 -12.67 10.23 -5.81
CA SER A 340 -12.52 9.51 -4.56
C SER A 340 -11.78 8.18 -4.72
N GLU A 341 -11.33 7.60 -3.60
CA GLU A 341 -10.61 6.32 -3.62
C GLU A 341 -11.45 5.18 -4.21
N GLU A 342 -12.77 5.21 -4.03
CA GLU A 342 -13.70 4.21 -4.57
C GLU A 342 -13.82 4.25 -6.10
N GLN A 343 -13.45 5.39 -6.71
CA GLN A 343 -13.46 5.57 -8.17
C GLN A 343 -12.10 5.22 -8.80
N THR A 344 -11.05 5.09 -7.99
CA THR A 344 -9.69 4.79 -8.44
C THR A 344 -9.36 3.29 -8.33
N GLU A 345 -8.31 2.86 -9.03
CA GLU A 345 -7.80 1.50 -8.84
C GLU A 345 -6.98 1.38 -7.55
N THR A 346 -6.82 0.14 -7.07
CA THR A 346 -5.93 -0.16 -5.95
C THR A 346 -4.76 -1.01 -6.42
N ALA A 347 -3.61 -0.85 -5.77
CA ALA A 347 -2.43 -1.64 -6.04
C ALA A 347 -1.99 -2.43 -4.81
N THR A 348 -1.50 -3.65 -5.01
CA THR A 348 -0.88 -4.43 -3.92
C THR A 348 0.60 -4.06 -3.82
N VAL A 349 1.04 -3.75 -2.60
CA VAL A 349 2.44 -3.49 -2.25
C VAL A 349 2.92 -4.60 -1.34
N VAL A 350 4.02 -5.25 -1.72
CA VAL A 350 4.61 -6.33 -0.95
C VAL A 350 5.75 -5.77 -0.11
N VAL A 351 5.67 -5.96 1.21
CA VAL A 351 6.77 -5.72 2.14
C VAL A 351 7.53 -7.04 2.29
N PRO A 352 8.85 -7.06 2.03
CA PRO A 352 9.65 -8.29 2.11
C PRO A 352 9.80 -8.76 3.57
N ALA A 353 10.36 -9.96 3.75
CA ALA A 353 10.79 -10.42 5.07
C ALA A 353 11.97 -9.57 5.58
N PRO A 354 12.09 -9.35 6.90
CA PRO A 354 13.23 -8.62 7.47
C PRO A 354 14.53 -9.39 7.30
N GLU A 355 15.63 -8.65 7.12
CA GLU A 355 16.97 -9.18 7.11
C GLU A 355 17.74 -8.68 8.34
N PHE A 356 18.11 -9.63 9.22
CA PHE A 356 18.89 -9.38 10.41
C PHE A 356 19.77 -10.61 10.74
N GLU A 357 20.73 -10.40 11.62
CA GLU A 357 21.75 -11.35 12.06
C GLU A 357 21.82 -11.34 13.59
N VAL A 358 22.11 -12.52 14.14
CA VAL A 358 22.49 -12.70 15.54
C VAL A 358 23.99 -12.95 15.57
N ALA A 359 24.71 -12.28 16.45
CA ALA A 359 26.13 -12.53 16.72
C ALA A 359 26.26 -13.14 18.10
N PHE A 360 26.86 -14.33 18.20
CA PHE A 360 27.10 -15.06 19.45
C PHE A 360 28.31 -15.97 19.30
N ALA A 361 29.36 -15.73 20.08
CA ALA A 361 30.63 -16.45 19.97
C ALA A 361 31.32 -16.64 21.34
N PRO A 362 30.69 -17.37 22.27
CA PRO A 362 31.37 -17.82 23.49
C PRO A 362 32.47 -18.82 23.16
N TYR A 363 33.49 -18.89 24.00
CA TYR A 363 34.60 -19.84 23.81
C TYR A 363 35.09 -20.42 25.14
N THR A 364 35.78 -21.56 25.06
CA THR A 364 36.48 -22.17 26.19
C THR A 364 37.96 -22.34 25.86
N SER A 365 38.75 -22.80 26.83
CA SER A 365 40.13 -23.24 26.59
C SER A 365 40.21 -24.24 25.43
N TYR A 366 39.26 -25.17 25.35
CA TYR A 366 39.20 -26.17 24.30
C TYR A 366 38.85 -25.58 22.93
N THR A 367 37.94 -24.61 22.86
CA THR A 367 37.67 -23.87 21.61
C THR A 367 38.96 -23.25 21.07
N LYS A 368 39.74 -22.58 21.92
CA LYS A 368 41.03 -21.98 21.54
C LYS A 368 42.05 -23.02 21.09
N TYR A 369 42.09 -24.17 21.75
CA TYR A 369 42.93 -25.30 21.35
C TYR A 369 42.56 -25.79 19.94
N THR A 370 41.27 -25.98 19.65
CA THR A 370 40.82 -26.42 18.32
C THR A 370 41.05 -25.39 17.22
N GLU A 371 41.14 -24.10 17.58
CA GLU A 371 41.57 -23.02 16.68
C GLU A 371 43.10 -22.98 16.48
N GLY A 372 43.87 -23.86 17.13
CA GLY A 372 45.33 -23.88 17.09
C GLY A 372 45.99 -22.79 17.96
N LYS A 373 45.23 -22.09 18.80
CA LYS A 373 45.72 -21.01 19.67
C LYS A 373 46.15 -21.54 21.04
N ILE A 374 47.22 -22.36 21.03
CA ILE A 374 47.67 -23.12 22.21
C ILE A 374 47.98 -22.24 23.42
N ALA A 375 48.68 -21.12 23.22
CA ALA A 375 49.03 -20.21 24.32
C ALA A 375 47.77 -19.56 24.96
N GLU A 376 46.80 -19.14 24.14
CA GLU A 376 45.52 -18.63 24.63
C GLU A 376 44.75 -19.71 25.38
N ALA A 377 44.68 -20.93 24.83
CA ALA A 377 44.03 -22.07 25.46
C ALA A 377 44.58 -22.38 26.86
N ASN A 378 45.92 -22.32 27.00
CA ASN A 378 46.60 -22.55 28.27
C ASN A 378 46.51 -21.38 29.27
N SER A 379 46.13 -20.18 28.81
CA SER A 379 45.87 -19.03 29.69
C SER A 379 44.44 -19.01 30.26
N CYS A 380 43.54 -19.81 29.69
CA CYS A 380 42.17 -19.94 30.15
C CYS A 380 42.08 -20.81 31.42
N GLU A 381 41.08 -20.54 32.24
CA GLU A 381 40.65 -21.43 33.32
C GLU A 381 39.91 -22.65 32.75
N ASN A 382 40.05 -23.78 33.41
CA ASN A 382 39.53 -25.07 32.95
C ASN A 382 38.05 -25.32 33.26
N ASN A 383 37.36 -24.33 33.83
CA ASN A 383 35.98 -24.40 34.27
C ASN A 383 35.20 -23.14 33.90
N LYS A 384 35.61 -22.40 32.87
CA LYS A 384 34.94 -21.19 32.41
C LYS A 384 34.56 -21.23 30.94
N ILE A 385 33.39 -20.66 30.65
CA ILE A 385 32.96 -20.26 29.30
C ILE A 385 33.14 -18.75 29.23
N TYR A 386 33.99 -18.29 28.32
CA TYR A 386 34.35 -16.90 28.15
C TYR A 386 33.45 -16.20 27.14
N ASN A 387 33.31 -14.88 27.32
CA ASN A 387 32.64 -13.99 26.36
C ASN A 387 31.21 -14.45 26.01
N VAL A 388 30.39 -14.73 27.05
CA VAL A 388 28.97 -15.03 26.89
C VAL A 388 28.23 -13.74 26.62
N LYS A 389 28.33 -13.29 25.36
CA LYS A 389 27.75 -12.04 24.85
C LYS A 389 27.08 -12.31 23.53
N ALA A 390 25.89 -11.78 23.33
CA ALA A 390 25.26 -11.79 22.02
C ALA A 390 24.67 -10.43 21.66
N SER A 391 24.49 -10.24 20.37
CA SER A 391 23.76 -9.08 19.83
C SER A 391 22.92 -9.49 18.64
N VAL A 392 21.93 -8.67 18.33
CA VAL A 392 21.11 -8.74 17.13
C VAL A 392 21.08 -7.35 16.50
N ASN A 393 21.24 -7.26 15.18
CA ASN A 393 21.20 -5.98 14.46
C ASN A 393 19.76 -5.51 14.16
N ILE A 394 18.92 -5.50 15.19
CA ILE A 394 17.58 -4.88 15.20
C ILE A 394 17.61 -3.74 16.23
N SER A 395 17.09 -2.56 15.89
CA SER A 395 17.05 -1.44 16.84
C SER A 395 16.22 -1.80 18.08
N ASN A 396 16.57 -1.25 19.24
CA ASN A 396 15.82 -1.49 20.48
C ASN A 396 14.36 -1.05 20.36
N ASP A 397 14.12 0.07 19.68
CA ASP A 397 12.79 0.64 19.48
C ASP A 397 11.87 -0.29 18.68
N LEU A 398 12.42 -1.07 17.74
CA LEU A 398 11.66 -2.09 17.02
C LEU A 398 11.54 -3.38 17.82
N LEU A 399 12.64 -3.87 18.39
CA LEU A 399 12.67 -5.15 19.10
C LEU A 399 11.71 -5.18 20.29
N THR A 400 11.60 -4.06 21.02
CA THR A 400 10.74 -3.95 22.21
C THR A 400 9.33 -3.44 21.90
N ASN A 401 9.03 -3.14 20.63
CA ASN A 401 7.72 -2.63 20.24
C ASN A 401 6.67 -3.75 20.27
N ALA A 402 5.60 -3.52 21.04
CA ALA A 402 4.49 -4.47 21.14
C ALA A 402 3.79 -4.77 19.80
N LYS A 403 3.91 -3.88 18.79
CA LYS A 403 3.31 -4.08 17.46
C LYS A 403 3.97 -5.17 16.63
N TYR A 404 5.26 -5.46 16.85
CA TYR A 404 6.05 -6.33 15.95
C TYR A 404 6.36 -7.71 16.56
N ASN A 405 6.01 -7.92 17.83
CA ASN A 405 6.24 -9.18 18.55
C ASN A 405 7.69 -9.68 18.43
N GLY A 406 8.65 -8.76 18.58
CA GLY A 406 10.07 -9.07 18.59
C GLY A 406 10.48 -9.78 19.88
N SER A 407 11.40 -10.74 19.77
CA SER A 407 12.04 -11.37 20.92
C SER A 407 13.53 -11.61 20.66
N PHE A 408 14.33 -11.42 21.69
CA PHE A 408 15.73 -11.83 21.71
C PHE A 408 15.96 -12.66 22.96
N THR A 409 16.59 -13.83 22.80
CA THR A 409 16.66 -14.84 23.85
C THR A 409 18.06 -15.44 23.88
N TYR A 410 18.57 -15.65 25.09
CA TYR A 410 19.77 -16.44 25.36
C TYR A 410 19.35 -17.74 26.06
N SER A 411 19.97 -18.87 25.71
CA SER A 411 19.72 -20.17 26.34
C SER A 411 21.01 -20.78 26.87
N TYR A 412 20.94 -21.33 28.08
CA TYR A 412 22.00 -22.10 28.72
C TYR A 412 21.44 -23.39 29.30
N GLU A 413 21.96 -24.54 28.85
CA GLU A 413 21.51 -25.87 29.28
C GLU A 413 19.98 -26.04 29.17
N GLY A 414 19.38 -25.51 28.10
CA GLY A 414 17.95 -25.57 27.84
C GLY A 414 17.09 -24.57 28.65
N THR A 415 17.70 -23.74 29.50
CA THR A 415 17.01 -22.65 30.19
C THR A 415 17.14 -21.36 29.39
N ALA A 416 16.00 -20.87 28.87
CA ALA A 416 15.93 -19.67 28.07
C ALA A 416 15.65 -18.41 28.92
N GLU A 417 16.34 -17.32 28.60
CA GLU A 417 16.25 -16.00 29.22
C GLU A 417 15.94 -14.96 28.14
N ASN A 418 14.87 -14.19 28.33
CA ASN A 418 14.52 -13.09 27.42
C ASN A 418 15.38 -11.86 27.70
N ILE A 419 15.89 -11.26 26.64
CA ILE A 419 16.76 -10.09 26.67
C ILE A 419 15.93 -8.89 26.23
N ALA A 420 15.83 -7.88 27.09
CA ALA A 420 15.04 -6.67 26.87
C ALA A 420 15.77 -5.59 26.03
N SER A 421 16.77 -6.00 25.25
CA SER A 421 17.64 -5.13 24.44
C SER A 421 18.20 -5.91 23.27
N ASN A 422 18.76 -5.22 22.29
CA ASN A 422 19.38 -5.79 21.09
C ASN A 422 20.80 -6.36 21.33
N SER A 423 21.25 -6.35 22.58
CA SER A 423 22.52 -6.92 23.00
C SER A 423 22.44 -7.33 24.47
N PHE A 424 23.27 -8.30 24.84
CA PHE A 424 23.48 -8.67 26.23
C PHE A 424 24.95 -9.04 26.47
N ASP A 425 25.39 -8.84 27.70
CA ASP A 425 26.71 -9.23 28.17
C ASP A 425 26.58 -9.90 29.54
N LYS A 426 26.75 -11.23 29.57
CA LYS A 426 26.78 -12.02 30.80
C LYS A 426 28.20 -12.17 31.37
N GLY A 427 29.20 -11.65 30.66
CA GLY A 427 30.61 -11.83 30.98
C GLY A 427 31.06 -13.27 30.82
N ASP A 428 31.91 -13.72 31.75
CA ASP A 428 32.40 -15.09 31.80
C ASP A 428 31.55 -15.92 32.76
N LEU A 429 31.26 -17.17 32.37
CA LEU A 429 30.43 -18.09 33.14
C LEU A 429 31.30 -19.22 33.73
N SER A 430 31.38 -19.28 35.06
CA SER A 430 32.00 -20.41 35.76
C SER A 430 31.04 -21.60 35.82
N VAL A 431 31.56 -22.80 35.57
CA VAL A 431 30.83 -24.06 35.62
C VAL A 431 31.47 -25.04 36.62
N SER A 432 30.69 -26.01 37.09
CA SER A 432 31.13 -26.96 38.12
C SER A 432 31.61 -28.31 37.56
N GLU A 433 31.21 -28.67 36.34
CA GLU A 433 31.47 -29.99 35.77
C GLU A 433 32.26 -29.88 34.46
N TRP A 434 33.08 -30.89 34.21
CA TRP A 434 33.76 -31.05 32.94
C TRP A 434 32.87 -31.87 32.03
N LYS A 435 32.16 -31.19 31.12
CA LYS A 435 31.24 -31.78 30.15
C LYS A 435 31.04 -30.83 28.96
N GLN A 436 30.21 -31.24 28.02
CA GLN A 436 29.68 -30.33 27.01
C GLN A 436 28.51 -29.53 27.59
N TYR A 437 28.47 -28.24 27.29
CA TYR A 437 27.38 -27.33 27.62
C TYR A 437 26.69 -26.84 26.35
N ALA A 438 25.36 -26.84 26.34
CA ALA A 438 24.57 -26.27 25.26
C ALA A 438 24.31 -24.79 25.53
N VAL A 439 24.74 -23.93 24.61
CA VAL A 439 24.52 -22.49 24.66
C VAL A 439 23.98 -21.99 23.34
N SER A 440 22.96 -21.14 23.36
CA SER A 440 22.45 -20.50 22.15
C SER A 440 21.99 -19.06 22.36
N ALA A 441 21.98 -18.31 21.27
CA ALA A 441 21.31 -17.02 21.20
C ALA A 441 20.40 -17.02 19.97
N SER A 442 19.17 -16.55 20.14
CA SER A 442 18.17 -16.52 19.07
C SER A 442 17.38 -15.22 19.11
N ALA A 443 17.08 -14.67 17.93
CA ALA A 443 16.14 -13.56 17.78
C ALA A 443 15.01 -13.97 16.85
N THR A 444 13.79 -13.62 17.21
CA THR A 444 12.62 -13.72 16.35
C THR A 444 12.04 -12.33 16.14
N PHE A 445 11.82 -11.95 14.88
CA PHE A 445 11.22 -10.67 14.53
C PHE A 445 10.39 -10.84 13.27
N ASP A 446 9.13 -10.41 13.34
CA ASP A 446 8.21 -10.43 12.20
C ASP A 446 8.18 -11.79 11.47
N GLY A 447 8.04 -12.87 12.25
CA GLY A 447 7.95 -14.25 11.73
C GLY A 447 9.27 -14.87 11.24
N VAL A 448 10.38 -14.13 11.26
CA VAL A 448 11.71 -14.65 10.92
C VAL A 448 12.47 -14.95 12.20
N THR A 449 13.06 -16.15 12.30
CA THR A 449 13.91 -16.56 13.43
C THR A 449 15.35 -16.81 12.96
N LYS A 450 16.31 -16.27 13.69
CA LYS A 450 17.75 -16.56 13.54
C LYS A 450 18.27 -17.10 14.87
N GLU A 451 19.05 -18.16 14.82
CA GLU A 451 19.64 -18.80 16.00
C GLU A 451 21.10 -19.18 15.72
N ILE A 452 21.95 -18.94 16.71
CA ILE A 452 23.29 -19.55 16.81
C ILE A 452 23.27 -20.46 18.03
N ALA A 453 23.40 -21.76 17.80
CA ALA A 453 23.51 -22.78 18.84
C ALA A 453 24.88 -23.45 18.80
N LEU A 454 25.54 -23.55 19.96
CA LEU A 454 26.88 -24.09 20.10
C LEU A 454 26.94 -25.11 21.24
N GLY A 455 27.68 -26.19 21.03
CA GLY A 455 28.05 -27.12 22.08
C GLY A 455 29.47 -26.84 22.55
N VAL A 456 29.64 -26.08 23.62
CA VAL A 456 30.96 -25.70 24.15
C VAL A 456 31.48 -26.75 25.12
N HIS A 457 32.75 -27.14 24.99
CA HIS A 457 33.34 -28.19 25.83
C HIS A 457 34.20 -27.60 26.94
N ILE A 458 33.93 -28.03 28.17
CA ILE A 458 34.77 -27.79 29.34
C ILE A 458 35.49 -29.09 29.66
N THR A 459 36.77 -29.16 29.31
CA THR A 459 37.52 -30.43 29.29
C THR A 459 38.22 -30.76 30.60
N GLY A 460 38.36 -29.77 31.49
CA GLY A 460 39.26 -29.83 32.65
C GLY A 460 40.70 -29.41 32.35
N LEU A 461 41.01 -29.10 31.08
CA LEU A 461 42.29 -28.56 30.65
C LEU A 461 42.21 -27.04 30.38
N PRO A 462 43.27 -26.27 30.63
CA PRO A 462 44.52 -26.69 31.23
C PRO A 462 44.35 -27.01 32.73
N TYR A 463 44.95 -28.09 33.22
CA TYR A 463 44.88 -28.44 34.64
C TYR A 463 46.11 -27.91 35.34
N VAL A 464 46.00 -26.80 36.08
CA VAL A 464 47.18 -26.07 36.61
C VAL A 464 46.99 -25.70 38.09
N PRO A 465 46.79 -26.66 39.00
CA PRO A 465 46.71 -26.34 40.41
C PRO A 465 48.10 -26.01 41.00
N ASP A 466 48.15 -25.11 41.99
CA ASP A 466 49.40 -24.74 42.68
C ASP A 466 50.01 -25.90 43.48
N THR A 467 49.17 -26.83 43.96
CA THR A 467 49.54 -28.06 44.68
C THR A 467 48.60 -29.19 44.29
N MET A 468 48.90 -30.44 44.64
CA MET A 468 47.97 -31.55 44.37
C MET A 468 46.64 -31.32 45.10
N ILE A 469 45.51 -31.51 44.41
CA ILE A 469 44.17 -31.41 44.99
C ILE A 469 43.66 -32.81 45.32
N GLY A 470 43.61 -33.18 46.60
CA GLY A 470 43.28 -34.55 47.01
C GLY A 470 41.95 -35.10 46.46
N ALA A 471 40.94 -34.24 46.29
CA ALA A 471 39.63 -34.62 45.74
C ALA A 471 39.67 -35.02 44.24
N ASP A 472 40.73 -34.63 43.52
CA ASP A 472 40.91 -34.98 42.11
C ASP A 472 41.55 -36.35 41.91
N TRP A 473 41.91 -37.07 42.98
CA TRP A 473 42.68 -38.32 42.91
C TRP A 473 42.05 -39.46 43.70
N THR A 474 42.03 -40.63 43.08
CA THR A 474 41.69 -41.89 43.74
C THR A 474 42.98 -42.65 44.04
N LEU A 475 43.22 -42.95 45.32
CA LEU A 475 44.38 -43.70 45.79
C LEU A 475 44.07 -45.21 45.79
N ALA A 476 44.92 -46.01 45.14
CA ALA A 476 44.64 -47.43 44.91
C ALA A 476 44.69 -48.29 46.18
N SER A 477 45.46 -47.87 47.19
CA SER A 477 45.60 -48.63 48.43
C SER A 477 46.00 -47.74 49.60
N ARG A 478 46.04 -48.33 50.81
CA ARG A 478 46.58 -47.69 52.03
C ARG A 478 48.08 -47.39 51.96
N ASN A 479 48.78 -47.89 50.93
CA ASN A 479 50.19 -47.57 50.67
C ASN A 479 50.37 -46.25 49.90
N CYS A 480 49.28 -45.51 49.68
CA CYS A 480 49.30 -44.15 49.20
C CYS A 480 48.65 -43.22 50.23
N LYS A 481 49.09 -41.96 50.30
CA LYS A 481 48.50 -40.95 51.19
C LYS A 481 48.48 -39.59 50.50
N TYR A 482 47.37 -38.89 50.65
CA TYR A 482 47.28 -37.46 50.39
C TYR A 482 47.47 -36.71 51.71
N GLU A 483 48.38 -35.74 51.74
CA GLU A 483 48.63 -34.90 52.90
C GLU A 483 49.27 -33.58 52.46
N ASN A 484 48.77 -32.45 52.98
CA ASN A 484 49.36 -31.12 52.78
C ASN A 484 49.65 -30.76 51.31
N GLY A 485 48.71 -31.04 50.40
CA GLY A 485 48.85 -30.70 48.97
C GLY A 485 49.82 -31.59 48.19
N MET A 486 50.15 -32.78 48.71
CA MET A 486 51.09 -33.73 48.13
C MET A 486 50.50 -35.15 48.15
N ILE A 487 50.80 -35.94 47.12
CA ILE A 487 50.48 -37.37 47.07
C ILE A 487 51.74 -38.19 47.25
N GLN A 488 51.79 -38.98 48.32
CA GLN A 488 52.85 -39.95 48.58
C GLN A 488 52.43 -41.33 48.05
N LEU A 489 53.31 -41.94 47.26
CA LEU A 489 53.19 -43.26 46.65
C LEU A 489 54.28 -44.18 47.24
N GLY A 490 53.89 -45.11 48.12
CA GLY A 490 54.81 -46.00 48.83
C GLY A 490 55.41 -45.41 50.10
N GLY A 491 56.23 -46.20 50.81
CA GLY A 491 56.91 -45.76 52.03
C GLY A 491 56.01 -45.55 53.25
N ILE A 492 54.78 -46.06 53.21
CA ILE A 492 53.83 -46.06 54.33
C ILE A 492 53.86 -47.45 54.98
N THR A 493 53.46 -47.56 56.25
CA THR A 493 53.34 -48.85 56.97
C THR A 493 52.27 -49.73 56.32
N GLY A 494 52.64 -50.51 55.30
CA GLY A 494 51.76 -51.42 54.58
C GLY A 494 52.41 -52.13 53.37
N ILE A 495 51.65 -53.02 52.74
CA ILE A 495 51.92 -53.64 51.42
C ILE A 495 50.71 -53.31 50.54
N GLY A 496 50.95 -52.90 49.29
CA GLY A 496 49.86 -52.61 48.36
C GLY A 496 50.29 -51.76 47.17
N GLU A 497 49.38 -51.64 46.20
CA GLU A 497 49.58 -50.85 44.99
C GLU A 497 49.85 -49.37 45.32
N CYS A 498 50.89 -48.82 44.69
CA CYS A 498 51.37 -47.46 44.91
C CYS A 498 50.92 -46.52 43.78
N THR A 499 49.64 -46.59 43.44
CA THR A 499 49.04 -45.87 42.31
C THR A 499 48.06 -44.81 42.80
N ALA A 500 48.08 -43.64 42.15
CA ALA A 500 47.03 -42.63 42.24
C ALA A 500 46.51 -42.31 40.84
N THR A 501 45.18 -42.34 40.67
CA THR A 501 44.52 -42.08 39.38
C THR A 501 43.69 -40.81 39.47
N SER A 502 43.83 -39.91 38.50
CA SER A 502 43.06 -38.67 38.46
C SER A 502 41.56 -38.95 38.24
N LYS A 503 40.71 -37.98 38.55
CA LYS A 503 39.33 -37.95 38.04
C LYS A 503 39.33 -37.90 36.52
N ASN A 504 38.19 -38.26 35.94
CA ASN A 504 38.00 -38.27 34.51
C ASN A 504 37.95 -36.84 33.95
N PHE A 505 38.79 -36.56 32.95
CA PHE A 505 38.69 -35.38 32.09
C PHE A 505 37.56 -35.56 31.07
N HIS A 506 36.99 -34.45 30.58
CA HIS A 506 36.04 -34.49 29.46
C HIS A 506 36.80 -34.27 28.16
N ILE A 507 37.05 -35.34 27.41
CA ILE A 507 37.90 -35.32 26.23
C ILE A 507 37.04 -35.65 25.00
N PRO A 508 36.53 -34.63 24.28
CA PRO A 508 35.64 -34.85 23.14
C PRO A 508 36.35 -35.42 21.91
N ASN A 509 37.64 -35.12 21.74
CA ASN A 509 38.52 -35.68 20.70
C ASN A 509 39.94 -35.81 21.26
N ASN A 510 40.84 -36.48 20.54
CA ASN A 510 42.23 -36.60 20.99
C ASN A 510 42.87 -35.24 21.24
N VAL A 511 43.43 -35.05 22.44
CA VAL A 511 44.09 -33.80 22.86
C VAL A 511 45.54 -34.09 23.19
N ASN A 512 46.45 -33.40 22.50
CA ASN A 512 47.87 -33.45 22.84
C ASN A 512 48.14 -32.55 24.03
N VAL A 513 48.91 -33.07 24.99
CA VAL A 513 49.22 -32.38 26.22
C VAL A 513 50.68 -32.55 26.62
N THR A 514 51.16 -31.58 27.38
CA THR A 514 52.39 -31.68 28.16
C THR A 514 51.99 -31.83 29.63
N LEU A 515 52.58 -32.82 30.30
CA LEU A 515 52.43 -33.06 31.71
C LEU A 515 53.72 -32.64 32.41
N ASP A 516 53.61 -31.68 33.33
CA ASP A 516 54.72 -31.16 34.12
C ASP A 516 54.49 -31.47 35.61
N THR A 517 55.50 -31.99 36.29
CA THR A 517 55.37 -32.40 37.69
C THR A 517 56.65 -32.20 38.48
N ASN A 518 56.49 -31.80 39.74
CA ASN A 518 57.57 -31.82 40.72
C ASN A 518 57.38 -33.02 41.66
N VAL A 519 58.40 -33.87 41.74
CA VAL A 519 58.36 -35.11 42.51
C VAL A 519 59.66 -35.30 43.28
N THR A 520 59.58 -35.82 44.50
CA THR A 520 60.73 -36.38 45.21
C THR A 520 60.68 -37.89 45.09
N VAL A 521 61.75 -38.50 44.59
CA VAL A 521 61.88 -39.96 44.50
C VAL A 521 62.95 -40.42 45.48
N ARG A 522 62.65 -41.47 46.25
CA ARG A 522 63.57 -42.04 47.23
C ARG A 522 63.68 -43.54 47.06
N ASP A 523 64.91 -43.99 46.83
CA ASP A 523 65.31 -45.38 47.07
C ASP A 523 65.57 -45.56 48.57
N GLY A 524 65.36 -46.77 49.08
CA GLY A 524 65.40 -47.02 50.52
C GLY A 524 66.24 -48.24 50.86
N TYR A 525 67.04 -48.11 51.92
CA TYR A 525 67.66 -49.27 52.56
C TYR A 525 66.65 -49.91 53.51
N VAL A 526 66.24 -51.14 53.21
CA VAL A 526 65.35 -51.94 54.07
C VAL A 526 66.11 -53.16 54.61
N PHE A 527 65.48 -53.97 55.46
CA PHE A 527 66.11 -55.13 56.11
C PHE A 527 66.85 -56.09 55.14
N PHE A 528 66.42 -56.15 53.88
CA PHE A 528 67.00 -56.98 52.82
C PHE A 528 67.95 -56.22 51.85
N GLY A 529 68.48 -55.07 52.25
CA GLY A 529 69.38 -54.24 51.47
C GLY A 529 68.69 -53.08 50.72
N TRP A 530 69.41 -52.49 49.76
CA TRP A 530 68.89 -51.42 48.92
C TRP A 530 67.72 -51.88 48.06
N ARG A 531 66.66 -51.09 48.06
CA ARG A 531 65.50 -51.24 47.18
C ARG A 531 65.32 -49.97 46.39
N GLU A 532 65.08 -50.15 45.10
CA GLU A 532 64.89 -49.06 44.16
C GLU A 532 63.41 -48.86 43.88
N THR A 533 63.04 -47.62 43.60
CA THR A 533 61.73 -47.30 43.04
C THR A 533 61.87 -46.41 41.82
N THR A 534 60.91 -46.52 40.91
CA THR A 534 60.76 -45.64 39.77
C THR A 534 59.41 -44.96 39.86
N PHE A 535 59.43 -43.64 39.84
CA PHE A 535 58.22 -42.86 39.65
C PHE A 535 57.83 -42.86 38.17
N THR A 536 56.56 -43.11 37.89
CA THR A 536 56.00 -43.04 36.54
C THR A 536 54.72 -42.23 36.53
N ALA A 537 54.55 -41.38 35.51
CA ALA A 537 53.27 -40.81 35.16
C ALA A 537 52.85 -41.33 33.78
N SER A 538 51.60 -41.76 33.67
CA SER A 538 51.03 -42.31 32.45
C SER A 538 49.75 -41.57 32.08
N ILE A 539 49.56 -41.34 30.78
CA ILE A 539 48.31 -40.88 30.21
C ILE A 539 47.77 -42.07 29.41
N ASN A 540 46.53 -42.49 29.70
CA ASN A 540 45.88 -43.59 28.98
C ASN A 540 46.66 -44.91 29.03
N GLY A 541 47.29 -45.20 30.18
CA GLY A 541 48.16 -46.36 30.35
C GLY A 541 49.52 -46.26 29.66
N SER A 542 49.75 -45.26 28.81
CA SER A 542 51.05 -45.01 28.19
C SER A 542 51.91 -44.14 29.11
N THR A 543 53.08 -44.65 29.50
CA THR A 543 54.03 -43.90 30.34
C THR A 543 54.63 -42.72 29.58
N VAL A 544 54.42 -41.52 30.11
CA VAL A 544 54.93 -40.25 29.54
C VAL A 544 56.09 -39.67 30.35
N ILE A 545 56.20 -40.04 31.64
CA ILE A 545 57.33 -39.72 32.51
C ILE A 545 57.77 -41.00 33.21
N SER A 546 59.08 -41.24 33.27
CA SER A 546 59.69 -42.32 34.06
C SER A 546 60.99 -41.81 34.68
N GLN A 547 61.06 -41.80 36.01
CA GLN A 547 62.20 -41.30 36.76
C GLN A 547 62.60 -42.33 37.84
N PRO A 548 63.71 -43.05 37.66
CA PRO A 548 64.25 -43.91 38.70
C PRO A 548 64.82 -43.08 39.86
N GLY A 549 64.86 -43.67 41.05
CA GLY A 549 65.68 -43.17 42.14
C GLY A 549 67.18 -43.22 41.82
N ASN A 550 67.99 -42.65 42.71
CA ASN A 550 69.43 -42.50 42.51
C ASN A 550 70.29 -43.20 43.58
N ARG A 551 69.71 -44.13 44.36
CA ARG A 551 70.35 -44.78 45.53
C ARG A 551 70.96 -43.81 46.56
N GLU A 552 70.46 -42.59 46.63
CA GLU A 552 70.81 -41.64 47.68
C GLU A 552 69.68 -41.59 48.72
N ASP A 553 69.98 -42.06 49.93
CA ASP A 553 69.08 -41.99 51.09
C ASP A 553 69.52 -40.84 51.99
N ASN A 554 69.40 -39.60 51.48
CA ASN A 554 69.79 -38.34 52.13
C ASN A 554 69.03 -38.12 53.46
N ASP A 555 69.38 -38.86 54.52
CA ASP A 555 68.67 -38.85 55.81
C ASP A 555 67.14 -38.96 55.66
N ASN A 556 66.69 -39.92 54.83
CA ASN A 556 65.27 -40.14 54.54
C ASN A 556 64.57 -38.99 53.77
N ALA A 557 65.32 -38.07 53.14
CA ALA A 557 64.76 -36.92 52.40
C ALA A 557 64.51 -37.19 50.90
N GLY A 558 65.21 -38.14 50.27
CA GLY A 558 65.10 -38.42 48.82
C GLY A 558 65.74 -37.33 47.94
N LYS A 559 65.47 -37.37 46.62
CA LYS A 559 65.91 -36.36 45.64
C LYS A 559 64.74 -35.77 44.86
N ASN A 560 64.76 -34.44 44.69
CA ASN A 560 63.74 -33.69 43.96
C ASN A 560 64.02 -33.68 42.45
N TYR A 561 62.94 -33.77 41.68
CA TYR A 561 62.95 -33.72 40.22
C TYR A 561 61.82 -32.83 39.72
N SER A 562 62.13 -32.01 38.71
CA SER A 562 61.14 -31.34 37.87
C SER A 562 61.11 -32.09 36.55
N LEU A 563 59.98 -32.73 36.26
CA LEU A 563 59.84 -33.66 35.15
C LEU A 563 58.77 -33.16 34.20
N SER A 564 58.98 -33.41 32.91
CA SER A 564 58.05 -33.06 31.83
C SER A 564 57.91 -34.24 30.87
N GLY A 565 56.69 -34.51 30.41
CA GLY A 565 56.38 -35.59 29.49
C GLY A 565 55.23 -35.23 28.56
N ASN A 566 55.33 -35.65 27.30
CA ASN A 566 54.28 -35.40 26.30
C ASN A 566 53.38 -36.62 26.19
N GLY A 567 52.07 -36.39 26.06
CA GLY A 567 51.11 -37.46 25.80
C GLY A 567 49.87 -36.96 25.08
N THR A 568 48.94 -37.88 24.88
CA THR A 568 47.69 -37.62 24.18
C THR A 568 46.55 -38.22 24.98
N PHE A 569 45.61 -37.39 25.43
CA PHE A 569 44.32 -37.88 25.88
C PHE A 569 43.49 -38.34 24.68
N SER A 570 42.61 -39.32 24.90
CA SER A 570 41.68 -39.83 23.91
C SER A 570 40.27 -39.86 24.47
N THR A 571 39.28 -40.12 23.63
CA THR A 571 37.88 -40.20 24.08
C THR A 571 37.65 -41.31 25.11
N ASP A 572 38.37 -42.42 24.98
CA ASP A 572 38.30 -43.58 25.88
C ASP A 572 39.28 -43.47 27.06
N GLY A 573 40.34 -42.68 26.87
CA GLY A 573 41.41 -42.48 27.82
C GLY A 573 41.46 -41.04 28.30
N ARG A 574 41.00 -40.83 29.54
CA ARG A 574 40.73 -39.50 30.11
C ARG A 574 41.26 -39.34 31.53
N VAL A 575 42.30 -40.09 31.88
CA VAL A 575 42.90 -40.06 33.23
C VAL A 575 44.42 -40.03 33.16
N VAL A 576 45.01 -39.45 34.20
CA VAL A 576 46.43 -39.55 34.51
C VAL A 576 46.60 -40.56 35.63
N THR A 577 47.59 -41.43 35.49
CA THR A 577 47.96 -42.41 36.51
C THR A 577 49.39 -42.14 36.97
N LEU A 578 49.56 -41.90 38.27
CA LEU A 578 50.83 -41.76 38.94
C LEU A 578 51.15 -43.07 39.66
N ASN A 579 52.38 -43.56 39.55
CA ASN A 579 52.79 -44.82 40.17
C ASN A 579 54.22 -44.76 40.70
N SER A 580 54.47 -45.51 41.77
CA SER A 580 55.80 -45.82 42.30
C SER A 580 55.99 -47.34 42.23
N SER A 581 57.06 -47.81 41.56
CA SER A 581 57.22 -49.24 41.25
C SER A 581 57.40 -50.15 42.47
N TYR A 582 57.72 -49.61 43.65
CA TYR A 582 57.93 -50.38 44.87
C TYR A 582 56.68 -50.38 45.78
N SER A 583 56.11 -51.57 46.02
CA SER A 583 54.78 -51.77 46.65
C SER A 583 54.80 -52.09 48.16
N ALA A 584 55.92 -51.87 48.84
CA ALA A 584 56.08 -52.13 50.28
C ALA A 584 56.70 -50.95 51.03
N ALA A 585 56.79 -51.04 52.35
CA ALA A 585 57.48 -50.04 53.18
C ALA A 585 58.96 -49.90 52.78
N GLY A 586 59.47 -48.66 52.74
CA GLY A 586 60.83 -48.32 52.34
C GLY A 586 60.88 -47.21 51.28
N PRO A 587 61.25 -47.50 50.02
CA PRO A 587 61.20 -46.56 48.90
C PRO A 587 59.84 -45.89 48.71
N TRP A 588 59.84 -44.67 48.17
CA TRP A 588 58.62 -43.90 47.92
C TRP A 588 58.81 -42.82 46.84
N ALA A 589 57.71 -42.30 46.33
CA ALA A 589 57.65 -41.07 45.53
C ALA A 589 56.65 -40.09 46.16
N LYS A 590 57.01 -38.80 46.26
CA LYS A 590 56.14 -37.73 46.75
C LYS A 590 55.91 -36.72 45.64
N VAL A 591 54.67 -36.58 45.18
CA VAL A 591 54.29 -35.72 44.07
C VAL A 591 53.67 -34.44 44.62
N TYR A 592 54.30 -33.29 44.34
CA TYR A 592 53.93 -31.99 44.91
C TYR A 592 53.02 -31.19 43.99
N THR A 593 53.25 -31.29 42.68
CA THR A 593 52.47 -30.58 41.67
C THR A 593 52.26 -31.46 40.45
N LEU A 594 51.14 -31.24 39.76
CA LEU A 594 50.90 -31.80 38.45
C LEU A 594 50.17 -30.76 37.61
N GLN A 595 50.80 -30.33 36.52
CA GLN A 595 50.22 -29.43 35.55
C GLN A 595 50.04 -30.17 34.22
N ILE A 596 48.92 -29.93 33.55
CA ILE A 596 48.60 -30.53 32.26
C ILE A 596 48.16 -29.43 31.32
N LEU A 597 48.99 -29.15 30.32
CA LEU A 597 48.83 -28.05 29.38
C LEU A 597 48.57 -28.60 27.98
N TYR A 598 47.75 -27.90 27.19
CA TYR A 598 47.60 -28.16 25.77
C TYR A 598 48.94 -28.02 25.04
N LYS A 599 49.13 -28.80 23.98
CA LYS A 599 50.33 -28.82 23.16
C LYS A 599 50.05 -28.63 21.68
#